data_AF-A0A952FTF7-F1
#
_entry.id   AF-A0A952FTF7-F1
#
_cell.length_a   1.000
_cell.length_b   1.000
_cell.length_c   1.000
_cell.angle_alpha   90.00
_cell.angle_beta   90.00
_cell.angle_gamma   90.00
#
_symmetry.space_group_name_H-M   'P 1'
#
loop_
_entity.id
_entity.type
_entity.pdbx_description
1 polymer ?
#
loop_
_entity_poly.entity_id
_entity_poly.type
_entity_poly.pdbx_seq_one_letter_code
_entity_poly.pdbx_strand_id
1 'polypeptide(L)'
;MIHRLKTFFRDHRGVAAVEFAFIAPILLMVIAGINDGAQLILKQNNMHSGVSAAAEYVMRGGADMTTVQTIGLSAWPSHSDSASVTTSKMCYCGSAGGSCTSL
;
A
#
# COMPACT_ATOMS: atom_id res chain seq x y z
N MET A 1 -12.98 -35.34 -30.55
CA MET A 1 -12.15 -34.29 -29.92
C MET A 1 -10.70 -34.29 -30.44
N ILE A 2 -10.04 -35.44 -30.56
CA ILE A 2 -8.64 -35.59 -31.02
C ILE A 2 -8.39 -35.09 -32.46
N HIS A 3 -9.36 -35.19 -33.37
CA HIS A 3 -9.21 -34.72 -34.75
C HIS A 3 -9.08 -33.19 -34.87
N ARG A 4 -9.67 -32.42 -33.93
CA ARG A 4 -9.56 -30.95 -33.92
C ARG A 4 -8.19 -30.48 -33.39
N LEU A 5 -7.57 -31.25 -32.52
CA LEU A 5 -6.19 -31.03 -32.10
C LEU A 5 -5.22 -31.21 -33.27
N LYS A 6 -5.40 -32.24 -34.10
CA LYS A 6 -4.53 -32.47 -35.28
C LYS A 6 -4.60 -31.37 -36.33
N THR A 7 -5.78 -30.79 -36.57
CA THR A 7 -5.91 -29.64 -37.50
C THR A 7 -5.39 -28.34 -36.92
N PHE A 8 -5.45 -28.16 -35.59
CA PHE A 8 -4.84 -27.01 -34.91
C PHE A 8 -3.31 -27.01 -35.01
N PHE A 9 -2.68 -28.18 -34.96
CA PHE A 9 -1.22 -28.33 -35.12
C PHE A 9 -0.72 -28.13 -36.58
N ARG A 10 -1.61 -28.10 -37.57
CA ARG A 10 -1.24 -28.00 -39.00
C ARG A 10 -1.45 -26.60 -39.59
N ASP A 11 -1.85 -25.63 -38.77
CA ASP A 11 -2.10 -24.26 -39.19
C ASP A 11 -0.95 -23.35 -38.73
N HIS A 12 -0.36 -22.56 -39.65
CA HIS A 12 0.73 -21.62 -39.32
C HIS A 12 0.27 -20.52 -38.34
N ARG A 13 -1.05 -20.30 -38.24
CA ARG A 13 -1.68 -19.46 -37.21
C ARG A 13 -1.61 -20.08 -35.80
N GLY A 14 -1.49 -21.40 -35.71
CA GLY A 14 -1.31 -22.12 -34.44
C GLY A 14 0.08 -21.95 -33.83
N VAL A 15 1.11 -21.67 -34.64
CA VAL A 15 2.49 -21.47 -34.17
C VAL A 15 2.57 -20.24 -33.26
N ALA A 16 1.99 -19.12 -33.67
CA ALA A 16 1.93 -17.91 -32.86
C ALA A 16 1.14 -18.12 -31.53
N ALA A 17 0.09 -18.93 -31.56
CA ALA A 17 -0.67 -19.28 -30.35
C ALA A 17 0.15 -20.15 -29.39
N VAL A 18 0.97 -21.06 -29.91
CA VAL A 18 1.87 -21.91 -29.12
C VAL A 18 3.01 -21.07 -28.52
N GLU A 19 3.63 -20.19 -29.30
CA GLU A 19 4.65 -19.25 -28.81
C GLU A 19 4.11 -18.35 -27.70
N PHE A 20 2.91 -17.79 -27.90
CA PHE A 20 2.24 -16.99 -26.89
C PHE A 20 1.87 -17.80 -25.64
N ALA A 21 1.46 -19.07 -25.78
CA ALA A 21 1.14 -19.92 -24.64
C ALA A 21 2.36 -20.15 -23.71
N PHE A 22 3.59 -20.08 -24.24
CA PHE A 22 4.80 -20.14 -23.42
C PHE A 22 5.19 -18.80 -22.80
N ILE A 23 4.98 -17.67 -23.50
CA ILE A 23 5.34 -16.33 -23.01
C ILE A 23 4.29 -15.79 -22.02
N ALA A 24 3.01 -16.07 -22.26
CA ALA A 24 1.88 -15.64 -21.45
C ALA A 24 2.03 -15.92 -19.94
N PRO A 25 2.42 -17.12 -19.46
CA PRO A 25 2.59 -17.35 -18.03
C PRO A 25 3.67 -16.47 -17.39
N ILE A 26 4.75 -16.15 -18.11
CA ILE A 26 5.81 -15.25 -17.63
C ILE A 26 5.26 -13.82 -17.53
N LEU A 27 4.57 -13.35 -18.56
CA LEU A 27 3.93 -12.02 -18.56
C LEU A 27 2.91 -11.89 -17.43
N LEU A 28 2.10 -12.92 -17.18
CA LEU A 28 1.14 -12.93 -16.09
C LEU A 28 1.82 -12.85 -14.72
N MET A 29 2.94 -13.57 -14.52
CA MET A 29 3.74 -13.46 -13.29
C MET A 29 4.31 -12.05 -13.11
N VAL A 30 4.82 -11.43 -14.17
CA VAL A 30 5.34 -10.05 -14.11
C VAL A 30 4.22 -9.07 -13.75
N ILE A 31 3.05 -9.19 -14.39
CA ILE A 31 1.90 -8.33 -14.10
C ILE A 31 1.42 -8.52 -12.64
N ALA A 32 1.36 -9.75 -12.16
CA ALA A 32 1.00 -10.04 -10.77
C ALA A 32 2.00 -9.40 -9.79
N GLY A 33 3.30 -9.54 -10.05
CA GLY A 33 4.34 -8.91 -9.22
C GLY A 33 4.27 -7.37 -9.22
N ILE A 34 4.00 -6.76 -10.38
CA ILE A 34 3.81 -5.30 -10.47
C ILE A 34 2.58 -4.87 -9.67
N ASN A 35 1.46 -5.59 -9.79
CA ASN A 35 0.25 -5.28 -9.05
C ASN A 35 0.51 -5.32 -7.53
N ASP A 36 1.15 -6.39 -7.05
CA ASP A 36 1.43 -6.54 -5.63
C ASP A 36 2.42 -5.47 -5.13
N GLY A 37 3.45 -5.15 -5.92
CA GLY A 37 4.38 -4.07 -5.62
C GLY A 37 3.71 -2.69 -5.57
N ALA A 38 2.82 -2.39 -6.52
CA ALA A 38 2.06 -1.15 -6.53
C ALA A 38 1.15 -1.03 -5.30
N GLN A 39 0.47 -2.12 -4.91
CA GLN A 39 -0.36 -2.16 -3.71
C GLN A 39 0.44 -1.86 -2.44
N LEU A 40 1.68 -2.35 -2.33
CA LEU A 40 2.55 -2.05 -1.19
C LEU A 40 2.85 -0.55 -1.09
N ILE A 41 3.22 0.08 -2.20
CA ILE A 41 3.52 1.52 -2.25
C ILE A 41 2.28 2.35 -1.90
N LEU A 42 1.12 1.98 -2.46
CA LEU A 42 -0.14 2.65 -2.15
C LEU A 42 -0.49 2.56 -0.67
N LYS A 43 -0.30 1.40 -0.04
CA LYS A 43 -0.52 1.23 1.40
C LYS A 43 0.40 2.12 2.24
N GLN A 44 1.67 2.28 1.84
CA GLN A 44 2.60 3.18 2.51
C GLN A 44 2.17 4.65 2.39
N ASN A 45 1.76 5.08 1.20
CA ASN A 45 1.26 6.45 0.99
C ASN A 45 -0.03 6.71 1.78
N ASN A 46 -0.93 5.73 1.84
CA ASN A 46 -2.17 5.81 2.61
C ASN A 46 -1.88 5.96 4.12
N MET A 47 -0.92 5.22 4.67
CA MET A 47 -0.45 5.39 6.05
C MET A 47 0.08 6.81 6.27
N HIS A 48 0.93 7.30 5.37
CA HIS A 48 1.52 8.62 5.48
C HIS A 48 0.46 9.74 5.41
N SER A 49 -0.56 9.58 4.57
CA SER A 49 -1.70 10.50 4.47
C SER A 49 -2.44 10.62 5.81
N GLY A 50 -2.72 9.49 6.47
CA GLY A 50 -3.37 9.49 7.78
C GLY A 50 -2.54 10.23 8.84
N VAL A 51 -1.24 9.93 8.94
CA VAL A 51 -0.33 10.60 9.87
C VAL A 51 -0.19 12.09 9.54
N SER A 52 -0.17 12.47 8.27
CA SER A 52 -0.07 13.88 7.85
C SER A 52 -1.31 14.68 8.25
N ALA A 53 -2.50 14.11 8.12
CA ALA A 53 -3.74 14.74 8.59
C ALA A 53 -3.75 14.91 10.11
N ALA A 54 -3.27 13.91 10.85
CA ALA A 54 -3.11 13.99 12.30
C ALA A 54 -2.10 15.06 12.72
N ALA A 55 -0.98 15.18 12.00
CA ALA A 55 0.01 16.22 12.21
C ALA A 55 -0.57 17.61 11.93
N GLU A 56 -1.37 17.77 10.88
CA GLU A 56 -1.99 19.05 10.53
C GLU A 56 -2.96 19.53 11.62
N TYR A 57 -3.68 18.62 12.28
CA TYR A 57 -4.49 18.95 13.45
C TYR A 57 -3.64 19.51 14.60
N VAL A 58 -2.48 18.90 14.91
CA VAL A 58 -1.56 19.41 15.94
C VAL A 58 -0.98 20.76 15.55
N MET A 59 -0.58 20.93 14.28
CA MET A 59 -0.05 22.20 13.76
C MET A 59 -1.08 23.34 13.81
N ARG A 60 -2.38 23.02 13.71
CA ARG A 60 -3.47 23.98 13.91
C ARG A 60 -3.77 24.29 15.38
N GLY A 61 -3.01 23.74 16.33
CA GLY A 61 -3.15 23.98 17.76
C GLY A 61 -3.93 22.88 18.51
N GLY A 62 -4.24 21.76 17.85
CA GLY A 62 -4.87 20.61 18.49
C GLY A 62 -3.98 19.99 19.56
N ALA A 63 -4.46 19.90 20.80
CA ALA A 63 -3.68 19.44 21.96
C ALA A 63 -4.08 18.05 22.48
N ASP A 64 -5.26 17.58 22.10
CA ASP A 64 -5.82 16.29 22.54
C ASP A 64 -5.27 15.14 21.70
N MET A 65 -4.53 14.24 22.35
CA MET A 65 -3.88 13.10 21.71
C MET A 65 -4.86 12.00 21.29
N THR A 66 -6.03 11.91 21.92
CA THR A 66 -7.07 10.96 21.51
C THR A 66 -7.71 11.38 20.19
N THR A 67 -7.91 12.70 20.01
CA THR A 67 -8.34 13.29 18.74
C THR A 67 -7.27 13.10 17.65
N VAL A 68 -5.98 13.27 17.95
CA VAL A 68 -4.88 13.00 17.00
C VAL A 68 -4.92 11.55 16.50
N GLN A 69 -5.07 10.57 17.41
CA GLN A 69 -5.17 9.15 17.03
C GLN A 69 -6.38 8.89 16.15
N THR A 70 -7.55 9.42 16.53
CA THR A 70 -8.80 9.27 15.78
C THR A 70 -8.68 9.85 14.39
N ILE A 71 -8.14 11.06 14.25
CA ILE A 71 -7.91 11.69 12.94
C ILE A 71 -6.96 10.84 12.10
N GLY A 72 -5.83 10.40 12.67
CA GLY A 72 -4.86 9.57 11.97
C GLY A 72 -5.43 8.27 11.44
N LEU A 73 -6.30 7.61 12.20
CA LEU A 73 -6.96 6.38 11.78
C LEU A 73 -8.06 6.65 10.75
N SER A 74 -8.89 7.68 10.98
CA SER A 74 -10.00 8.03 10.06
C SER A 74 -9.52 8.54 8.69
N ALA A 75 -8.36 9.18 8.64
CA ALA A 75 -7.78 9.72 7.42
C ALA A 75 -6.87 8.72 6.70
N TRP A 76 -6.66 7.51 7.24
CA TRP A 76 -5.90 6.43 6.60
C TRP A 76 -6.85 5.60 5.73
N PRO A 77 -6.80 5.73 4.39
CA PRO A 77 -7.70 4.99 3.50
C PRO A 77 -7.39 3.49 3.49
N SER A 78 -8.44 2.67 3.58
CA SER A 78 -8.35 1.20 3.47
C SER A 78 -7.35 0.57 4.45
N HIS A 79 -7.27 1.11 5.67
CA HIS A 79 -6.51 0.50 6.75
C HIS A 79 -7.09 -0.89 7.10
N SER A 80 -6.27 -1.80 7.63
CA SER A 80 -6.75 -3.09 8.14
C SER A 80 -7.43 -2.93 9.50
N ASP A 81 -8.23 -3.90 9.92
CA ASP A 81 -8.86 -3.91 11.25
C ASP A 81 -7.82 -3.95 12.39
N SER A 82 -6.62 -4.46 12.10
CA SER A 82 -5.47 -4.50 13.00
C SER A 82 -4.59 -3.23 12.95
N ALA A 83 -4.95 -2.23 12.14
CA ALA A 83 -4.18 -0.99 12.06
C ALA A 83 -4.31 -0.22 13.38
N SER A 84 -3.18 0.26 13.88
CA SER A 84 -3.14 1.07 15.10
C SER A 84 -2.27 2.30 14.90
N VAL A 85 -2.69 3.42 15.49
CA VAL A 85 -1.96 4.68 15.50
C VAL A 85 -1.65 5.01 16.95
N THR A 86 -0.37 5.10 17.30
CA THR A 86 0.09 5.48 18.65
C THR A 86 0.70 6.87 18.61
N THR A 87 0.30 7.73 19.54
CA THR A 87 0.81 9.10 19.66
C THR A 87 1.68 9.22 20.90
N SER A 88 2.87 9.81 20.75
CA SER A 88 3.72 10.21 21.87
C SER A 88 4.05 11.71 21.76
N LYS A 89 4.03 12.40 22.90
CA LYS A 89 4.45 13.81 22.99
C LYS A 89 5.89 13.84 23.51
N MET A 90 6.75 14.53 22.77
CA MET A 90 8.11 14.85 23.19
C MET A 90 8.28 16.36 23.18
N CYS A 91 8.84 16.89 24.27
CA CYS A 91 9.16 18.29 24.41
C CYS A 91 10.67 18.45 24.29
N TYR A 92 11.11 19.44 23.51
CA TYR A 92 12.52 19.75 23.33
C TYR A 92 12.88 21.04 24.05
N CYS A 93 13.98 21.04 24.81
CA CYS A 93 14.64 22.23 25.31
C CYS A 93 16.03 22.31 24.66
N GLY A 94 16.16 23.13 23.62
CA GLY A 94 17.36 23.13 22.77
C GLY A 94 17.53 21.80 22.04
N SER A 95 18.68 21.13 22.21
CA SER A 95 18.97 19.81 21.63
C SER A 95 18.55 18.63 22.52
N ALA A 96 18.03 18.87 23.72
CA ALA A 96 17.61 17.81 24.64
C ALA A 96 16.09 17.59 24.54
N GLY A 97 15.67 16.35 24.26
CA GLY A 97 14.27 15.93 24.27
C GLY A 97 13.88 15.25 25.59
N GLY A 98 12.69 15.54 26.11
CA GLY A 98 12.13 14.96 27.33
C GLY A 98 10.60 14.87 27.30
N SER A 99 9.99 14.35 28.37
CA SER A 99 8.54 14.31 28.51
C SER A 99 7.97 15.69 28.82
N CYS A 100 6.82 16.02 28.26
CA CYS A 100 6.17 17.33 28.45
C CYS A 100 5.47 17.52 29.81
N THR A 101 5.63 16.57 30.74
CA THR A 101 4.87 16.51 32.01
C THR A 101 5.45 17.42 33.09
N SER A 102 6.60 18.06 32.86
CA SER A 102 7.36 18.79 33.88
C SER A 102 8.01 20.08 33.35
N LEU A 103 7.32 20.80 32.45
CA LEU A 103 7.70 22.18 32.11
C LEU A 103 7.23 23.16 33.20
#